data_AF-A0A1I5ZWK0-F1
#
_entry.id   AF-A0A1I5ZWK0-F1
#
_cell.length_a   1.000
_cell.length_b   1.000
_cell.length_c   1.000
_cell.angle_alpha   90.00
_cell.angle_beta   90.00
_cell.angle_gamma   90.00
#
_symmetry.space_group_name_H-M   'P 1'
#
loop_
_entity.id
_entity.type
_entity.pdbx_description
1 polymer ?
#
loop_
_entity_poly.entity_id
_entity_poly.type
_entity_poly.pdbx_seq_one_letter_code
_entity_poly.pdbx_strand_id
1 'polypeptide(L)'
;MYIHLMIALTSWLIAALLPTLSNSLYVSFMFFGLISFVLFIKDFLQSVNQRLTLQAYEAESKNRADLSSFSGTFIRINNEAPLFSKDFVQVVFYNGEMEVPLFCRNMDVVKKVLDLQSEVVVYYEGYLLIDVDYKDVSKSKAN
;
A
#
# COMPACT_ATOMS: atom_id res chain seq x y z
N MET A 1 16.81 2.06 9.42
CA MET A 1 16.75 2.22 7.95
C MET A 1 18.04 2.80 7.36
N TYR A 2 18.29 4.13 7.37
CA TYR A 2 19.44 4.73 6.67
C TYR A 2 20.81 4.20 7.10
N ILE A 3 20.99 3.88 8.38
CA ILE A 3 22.24 3.30 8.91
C ILE A 3 22.54 1.96 8.24
N HIS A 4 21.53 1.08 8.09
CA HIS A 4 21.70 -0.21 7.43
C HIS A 4 22.06 -0.07 5.94
N LEU A 5 21.48 0.91 5.25
CA LEU A 5 21.86 1.22 3.87
C LEU A 5 23.31 1.72 3.78
N MET A 6 23.70 2.64 4.68
CA MET A 6 25.07 3.15 4.72
C MET A 6 26.07 2.03 4.96
N ILE A 7 25.81 1.12 5.91
CA ILE A 7 26.67 -0.05 6.18
C ILE A 7 26.73 -0.98 4.97
N ALA A 8 25.61 -1.20 4.28
CA ALA A 8 25.58 -2.03 3.08
C ALA A 8 26.48 -1.46 1.99
N LEU A 9 26.31 -0.16 1.69
CA LEU A 9 27.07 0.53 0.67
C LEU A 9 28.55 0.63 1.03
N THR A 10 28.90 0.95 2.27
CA THR A 10 30.31 1.03 2.69
C THR A 10 30.99 -0.34 2.63
N SER A 11 30.30 -1.41 3.02
CA SER A 11 30.85 -2.78 2.96
C SER A 11 31.15 -3.20 1.51
N TRP A 12 30.22 -2.96 0.59
CA TRP A 12 30.44 -3.27 -0.82
C TRP A 12 31.47 -2.34 -1.47
N LEU A 13 31.51 -1.06 -1.08
CA LEU A 13 32.52 -0.12 -1.56
C LEU A 13 33.93 -0.55 -1.13
N ILE A 14 34.10 -0.97 0.13
CA ILE A 14 35.36 -1.54 0.65
C ILE A 14 35.75 -2.78 -0.14
N ALA A 15 34.81 -3.72 -0.35
CA ALA A 15 35.08 -4.94 -1.11
C ALA A 15 35.47 -4.68 -2.57
N ALA A 16 34.91 -3.64 -3.21
CA ALA A 16 35.16 -3.30 -4.60
C ALA A 16 36.44 -2.49 -4.82
N LEU A 17 36.79 -1.58 -3.89
CA LEU A 17 37.87 -0.61 -4.10
C LEU A 17 39.22 -1.02 -3.51
N LEU A 18 39.28 -2.03 -2.65
CA LEU A 18 40.51 -2.45 -2.01
C LEU A 18 41.01 -3.79 -2.59
N PRO A 19 41.85 -3.75 -3.64
CA PRO A 19 42.33 -4.95 -4.34
C PRO A 19 43.27 -5.82 -3.50
N THR A 20 43.71 -5.33 -2.34
CA THR A 20 44.59 -6.04 -1.41
C THR A 20 43.84 -6.83 -0.33
N LEU A 21 42.50 -6.86 -0.34
CA LEU A 21 41.75 -7.71 0.58
C LEU A 21 42.07 -9.18 0.36
N SER A 22 42.25 -9.92 1.45
CA SER A 22 42.24 -11.37 1.38
C SER A 22 40.86 -11.87 0.94
N ASN A 23 40.82 -13.02 0.26
CA ASN A 23 39.56 -13.63 -0.18
C ASN A 23 38.54 -13.77 0.95
N SER A 24 39.01 -14.13 2.15
CA SER A 24 38.13 -14.26 3.33
C SER A 24 37.49 -12.93 3.73
N LEU A 25 38.25 -11.83 3.72
CA LEU A 25 37.72 -10.51 4.05
C LEU A 25 36.77 -10.01 2.95
N TYR A 26 37.12 -10.22 1.68
CA TYR A 26 36.26 -9.84 0.55
C TYR A 26 34.88 -10.47 0.68
N VAL A 27 34.85 -11.79 0.89
CA VAL A 27 33.60 -12.55 1.09
C VAL A 27 32.85 -12.05 2.32
N SER A 28 33.57 -11.76 3.41
CA SER A 28 32.95 -11.24 4.64
C SER A 28 32.25 -9.89 4.40
N PHE A 29 32.91 -8.94 3.75
CA PHE A 29 32.29 -7.65 3.41
C PHE A 29 31.10 -7.78 2.46
N MET A 30 31.15 -8.70 1.51
CA MET A 30 30.01 -9.00 0.63
C MET A 30 28.80 -9.49 1.43
N PHE A 31 29.00 -10.44 2.37
CA PHE A 31 27.95 -10.95 3.23
C PHE A 31 27.44 -9.91 4.23
N PHE A 32 28.33 -9.14 4.89
CA PHE A 32 27.93 -8.07 5.79
C PHE A 32 27.11 -6.99 5.07
N GLY A 33 27.50 -6.66 3.84
CA GLY A 33 26.75 -5.74 2.99
C GLY A 33 25.35 -6.27 2.67
N LEU A 34 25.26 -7.55 2.28
CA LEU A 34 23.98 -8.21 1.99
C LEU A 34 23.06 -8.28 3.22
N ILE A 35 23.57 -8.70 4.37
CA ILE A 35 22.80 -8.76 5.62
C ILE A 35 22.26 -7.38 5.98
N SER A 36 23.12 -6.36 5.90
CA SER A 36 22.72 -4.98 6.18
C SER A 36 21.68 -4.47 5.19
N PHE A 37 21.78 -4.84 3.91
CA PHE A 37 20.80 -4.48 2.91
C PHE A 37 19.43 -5.15 3.15
N VAL A 38 19.41 -6.41 3.56
CA VAL A 38 18.16 -7.10 3.95
C VAL A 38 17.50 -6.43 5.16
N LEU A 39 18.29 -6.02 6.16
CA LEU A 39 17.79 -5.25 7.30
C LEU A 39 17.24 -3.88 6.87
N PHE A 40 17.91 -3.22 5.92
CA PHE A 40 17.40 -1.98 5.34
C PHE A 40 16.05 -2.18 4.65
N ILE A 41 15.89 -3.23 3.82
CA ILE A 41 14.62 -3.55 3.16
C ILE A 41 13.52 -3.76 4.20
N LYS A 42 13.81 -4.56 5.25
CA LYS A 42 12.86 -4.80 6.34
C LYS A 42 12.41 -3.51 7.00
N ASP A 43 13.35 -2.65 7.40
CA ASP A 43 13.06 -1.37 8.03
C ASP A 43 12.30 -0.42 7.11
N PHE A 44 12.66 -0.41 5.83
CA PHE A 44 12.00 0.40 4.81
C PHE A 44 10.53 -0.01 4.66
N LEU A 45 10.26 -1.31 4.51
CA LEU A 45 8.90 -1.85 4.43
C LEU A 45 8.10 -1.52 5.70
N GLN A 46 8.70 -1.69 6.88
CA GLN A 46 8.05 -1.34 8.14
C GLN A 46 7.72 0.16 8.22
N SER A 47 8.63 1.04 7.78
CA SER A 47 8.38 2.47 7.75
C SER A 47 7.28 2.86 6.76
N VAL A 48 7.22 2.23 5.58
CA VAL A 48 6.15 2.44 4.59
C VAL A 48 4.81 2.01 5.18
N ASN A 49 4.75 0.85 5.83
CA ASN A 49 3.53 0.34 6.47
C ASN A 49 3.00 1.25 7.57
N GLN A 50 3.89 1.76 8.43
CA GLN A 50 3.50 2.69 9.48
C GLN A 50 2.91 3.98 8.90
N ARG A 51 3.53 4.51 7.84
CA ARG A 51 3.01 5.70 7.15
C ARG A 51 1.65 5.45 6.52
N LEU A 52 1.48 4.33 5.81
CA LEU A 52 0.20 3.97 5.20
C LEU A 52 -0.90 3.79 6.26
N THR A 53 -0.56 3.17 7.39
CA THR A 53 -1.50 2.97 8.51
C THR A 53 -1.92 4.30 9.13
N LEU A 54 -0.98 5.23 9.30
CA LEU A 54 -1.27 6.57 9.81
C LEU A 54 -2.16 7.35 8.84
N GLN A 55 -1.85 7.31 7.53
CA GLN A 55 -2.66 7.94 6.49
C GLN A 55 -4.08 7.36 6.44
N ALA A 56 -4.22 6.04 6.61
CA ALA A 56 -5.53 5.39 6.72
C ALA A 56 -6.30 5.88 7.95
N TYR A 57 -5.66 5.95 9.12
CA TYR A 57 -6.30 6.46 10.33
C TYR A 57 -6.75 7.92 10.18
N GLU A 58 -5.90 8.77 9.60
CA GLU A 58 -6.23 10.17 9.33
C GLU A 58 -7.40 10.28 8.35
N ALA A 59 -7.38 9.53 7.24
CA ALA A 59 -8.44 9.53 6.24
C ALA A 59 -9.78 8.97 6.77
N GLU A 60 -9.73 7.92 7.60
CA GLU A 60 -10.90 7.35 8.28
C GLU A 60 -11.57 8.35 9.25
N SER A 61 -10.81 9.33 9.76
CA SER A 61 -11.33 10.36 10.66
C SER A 61 -11.96 11.55 9.94
N LYS A 62 -11.81 11.66 8.61
CA LYS A 62 -12.38 12.75 7.82
C LYS A 62 -13.89 12.57 7.61
N ASN A 63 -14.59 13.68 7.41
CA ASN A 63 -15.99 13.62 6.97
C ASN A 63 -16.04 13.22 5.49
N ARG A 64 -17.13 12.55 5.07
CA ARG A 64 -17.32 12.15 3.67
C ARG A 64 -17.25 13.33 2.68
N ALA A 65 -17.65 14.53 3.09
CA ALA A 65 -17.59 15.73 2.27
C ALA A 65 -16.16 16.18 1.93
N ASP A 66 -15.18 15.76 2.74
CA ASP A 66 -13.76 16.10 2.57
C ASP A 66 -13.01 15.02 1.77
N LEU A 67 -13.67 13.92 1.40
CA LEU A 67 -13.09 12.81 0.66
C LEU A 67 -13.29 12.96 -0.85
N SER A 68 -12.38 12.38 -1.62
CA SER A 68 -12.60 12.20 -3.06
C SER A 68 -13.65 11.12 -3.30
N SER A 69 -14.40 11.23 -4.39
CA SER A 69 -15.39 10.21 -4.74
C SER A 69 -15.55 9.98 -6.22
N PHE A 70 -15.96 8.76 -6.59
CA PHE A 70 -16.40 8.40 -7.93
C PHE A 70 -17.55 7.40 -7.87
N SER A 71 -18.36 7.34 -8.91
CA SER A 71 -19.33 6.26 -9.08
C SER A 71 -18.69 5.09 -9.83
N GLY A 72 -18.89 3.88 -9.37
CA GLY A 72 -18.33 2.70 -10.02
C GLY A 72 -18.97 1.41 -9.55
N THR A 73 -18.59 0.32 -10.20
CA THR A 73 -19.07 -1.03 -9.89
C THR A 73 -17.96 -1.83 -9.25
N PHE A 74 -18.27 -2.55 -8.18
CA PHE A 74 -17.33 -3.50 -7.58
C PHE A 74 -16.96 -4.61 -8.58
N ILE A 75 -15.67 -4.92 -8.72
CA ILE A 75 -15.18 -5.99 -9.60
C ILE A 75 -14.73 -7.19 -8.77
N ARG A 76 -13.74 -6.97 -7.89
CA ARG A 76 -13.07 -8.04 -7.15
C ARG A 76 -12.33 -7.53 -5.94
N ILE A 77 -12.11 -8.43 -4.99
CA ILE A 77 -11.11 -8.28 -3.93
C ILE A 77 -9.90 -9.12 -4.31
N ASN A 78 -8.74 -8.49 -4.39
CA ASN A 78 -7.48 -9.21 -4.58
C ASN A 78 -7.04 -9.75 -3.21
N ASN A 79 -7.19 -11.07 -3.03
CA ASN A 79 -6.80 -11.81 -1.83
C ASN A 79 -5.32 -12.23 -1.83
N GLU A 80 -4.52 -11.76 -2.80
CA GLU A 80 -3.08 -12.00 -2.78
C GLU A 80 -2.46 -11.34 -1.55
N ALA A 81 -1.47 -12.01 -0.96
CA ALA A 81 -0.79 -11.50 0.22
C ALA A 81 -0.29 -10.07 -0.05
N PRO A 82 -0.77 -9.04 0.68
CA PRO A 82 -0.38 -7.68 0.39
C PRO A 82 1.13 -7.54 0.58
N LEU A 83 1.83 -7.02 -0.43
CA LEU A 83 3.28 -6.80 -0.38
C LEU A 83 3.70 -5.89 0.77
N PHE A 84 2.80 -5.01 1.20
CA PHE A 84 3.07 -3.98 2.18
C PHE A 84 2.49 -4.36 3.54
N SER A 85 1.17 -4.48 3.72
CA SER A 85 0.58 -4.76 5.03
C SER A 85 -0.56 -5.77 5.00
N LYS A 86 -0.53 -6.75 5.91
CA LYS A 86 -1.60 -7.73 6.13
C LYS A 86 -2.92 -7.11 6.60
N ASP A 87 -2.87 -5.88 7.08
CA ASP A 87 -4.04 -5.19 7.62
C ASP A 87 -4.90 -4.55 6.53
N PHE A 88 -4.40 -4.53 5.28
CA PHE A 88 -5.09 -3.94 4.15
C PHE A 88 -5.50 -4.99 3.14
N VAL A 89 -6.67 -4.78 2.57
CA VAL A 89 -7.23 -5.57 1.49
C VAL A 89 -7.34 -4.68 0.26
N GLN A 90 -6.94 -5.17 -0.91
CA GLN A 90 -7.11 -4.42 -2.16
C GLN A 90 -8.48 -4.73 -2.76
N VAL A 91 -9.30 -3.70 -2.88
CA VAL A 91 -10.65 -3.72 -3.46
C VAL A 91 -10.59 -2.99 -4.80
N VAL A 92 -11.07 -3.63 -5.87
CA VAL A 92 -11.01 -3.08 -7.23
C VAL A 92 -12.41 -2.71 -7.70
N PHE A 93 -12.56 -1.47 -8.18
CA PHE A 93 -13.79 -0.94 -8.77
C PHE A 93 -13.59 -0.61 -10.25
N TYR A 94 -14.65 -0.64 -11.04
CA TYR A 94 -14.67 -0.09 -12.41
C TYR A 94 -15.41 1.25 -12.39
N ASN A 95 -14.76 2.34 -12.81
CA ASN A 95 -15.37 3.68 -12.82
C ASN A 95 -16.06 4.05 -14.14
N GLY A 96 -16.14 3.12 -15.10
CA GLY A 96 -16.65 3.39 -16.46
C GLY A 96 -15.56 3.46 -17.52
N GLU A 97 -14.32 3.75 -17.14
CA GLU A 97 -13.16 3.89 -18.04
C GLU A 97 -12.05 2.88 -17.73
N MET A 98 -11.77 2.66 -16.44
CA MET A 98 -10.66 1.83 -15.99
C MET A 98 -10.95 1.13 -14.65
N GLU A 99 -10.14 0.10 -14.37
CA GLU A 99 -10.07 -0.50 -13.04
C GLU A 99 -9.33 0.44 -12.08
N VAL A 100 -9.94 0.74 -10.94
CA VAL A 100 -9.42 1.59 -9.87
C VAL A 100 -9.18 0.72 -8.63
N PRO A 101 -7.93 0.31 -8.36
CA PRO A 101 -7.59 -0.43 -7.16
C PRO A 101 -7.44 0.50 -5.95
N LEU A 102 -8.11 0.17 -4.86
CA LEU A 102 -8.02 0.89 -3.59
C LEU A 102 -7.70 -0.06 -2.44
N PHE A 103 -6.95 0.41 -1.46
CA PHE A 103 -6.60 -0.33 -0.25
C PHE A 103 -7.56 0.02 0.88
N CYS A 104 -8.18 -0.99 1.49
CA CYS A 104 -9.11 -0.83 2.58
C CYS A 104 -8.60 -1.55 3.83
N ARG A 105 -8.57 -0.86 4.98
CA ARG A 105 -8.30 -1.47 6.30
C ARG A 105 -9.58 -1.87 7.02
N ASN A 106 -10.67 -1.14 6.77
CA ASN A 106 -11.93 -1.32 7.46
C ASN A 106 -12.71 -2.51 6.88
N MET A 107 -12.72 -3.64 7.59
CA MET A 107 -13.41 -4.85 7.15
C MET A 107 -14.92 -4.71 7.05
N ASP A 108 -15.53 -3.74 7.74
CA ASP A 108 -16.98 -3.49 7.61
C ASP A 108 -17.31 -2.85 6.26
N VAL A 109 -16.43 -1.99 5.74
CA VAL A 109 -16.53 -1.43 4.39
C VAL A 109 -16.31 -2.53 3.35
N VAL A 110 -15.35 -3.43 3.57
CA VAL A 110 -15.10 -4.57 2.69
C VAL A 110 -16.34 -5.48 2.61
N LYS A 111 -16.96 -5.81 3.74
CA LYS A 111 -18.21 -6.59 3.77
C LYS A 111 -19.34 -5.86 3.06
N LYS A 112 -19.48 -4.56 3.33
CA LYS A 112 -20.47 -3.71 2.68
C LYS A 112 -20.31 -3.75 1.15
N VAL A 113 -19.09 -3.70 0.64
CA VAL A 113 -18.81 -3.82 -0.80
C VAL A 113 -19.21 -5.19 -1.36
N LEU A 114 -18.97 -6.28 -0.64
CA LEU A 114 -19.34 -7.63 -1.08
C LEU A 114 -20.86 -7.83 -1.17
N ASP A 115 -21.61 -7.14 -0.32
CA ASP A 115 -23.07 -7.17 -0.32
C ASP A 115 -23.68 -6.29 -1.45
N LEU A 116 -22.89 -5.40 -2.05
CA LEU A 116 -23.33 -4.48 -3.11
C LEU A 116 -23.24 -5.14 -4.48
N GLN A 117 -24.39 -5.39 -5.11
CA GLN A 117 -24.47 -5.90 -6.49
C GLN A 117 -24.65 -4.79 -7.55
N SER A 118 -24.64 -3.53 -7.14
CA SER A 118 -25.04 -2.38 -7.95
C SER A 118 -23.92 -1.36 -8.10
N GLU A 119 -24.15 -0.32 -8.91
CA GLU A 119 -23.28 0.86 -8.96
C GLU A 119 -23.30 1.59 -7.61
N VAL A 120 -22.12 1.91 -7.11
CA VAL A 120 -21.89 2.53 -5.80
C VAL A 120 -21.11 3.83 -5.94
N VAL A 121 -21.28 4.72 -4.97
CA VAL A 121 -20.40 5.87 -4.79
C VAL A 121 -19.27 5.45 -3.86
N VAL A 122 -18.05 5.49 -4.36
CA VAL A 122 -16.84 5.11 -3.64
C VAL A 122 -16.21 6.36 -3.05
N TYR A 123 -15.95 6.37 -1.74
CA TYR A 123 -15.27 7.47 -1.03
C TYR A 123 -13.85 7.07 -0.66
N TYR A 124 -12.87 7.87 -1.07
CA TYR A 124 -11.47 7.51 -0.96
C TYR A 124 -10.56 8.73 -0.72
N GLU A 125 -9.36 8.46 -0.22
CA GLU A 125 -8.28 9.44 -0.05
C GLU A 125 -6.99 8.85 -0.65
N GLY A 126 -6.48 9.44 -1.73
CA GLY A 126 -5.32 8.90 -2.44
C GLY A 126 -5.60 7.49 -2.97
N TYR A 127 -5.04 6.47 -2.34
CA TYR A 127 -5.26 5.06 -2.68
C TYR A 127 -6.07 4.30 -1.63
N LEU A 128 -6.62 4.99 -0.62
CA LEU A 128 -7.28 4.40 0.53
C LEU A 128 -8.79 4.43 0.35
N LEU A 129 -9.43 3.27 0.37
CA LEU A 129 -10.89 3.13 0.42
C LEU A 129 -11.37 3.39 1.85
N ILE A 130 -12.20 4.42 2.01
CA ILE A 130 -12.72 4.85 3.32
C ILE A 130 -14.16 4.39 3.54
N ASP A 131 -15.01 4.54 2.53
CA ASP A 131 -16.41 4.12 2.61
C ASP A 131 -16.99 3.91 1.20
N VAL A 132 -18.16 3.27 1.14
CA VAL A 132 -18.96 3.13 -0.07
C VAL A 132 -20.41 3.45 0.25
N ASP A 133 -21.17 3.98 -0.70
CA ASP A 133 -22.61 4.18 -0.53
C ASP A 133 -23.39 3.79 -1.77
N TYR A 134 -24.68 3.53 -1.60
CA TYR A 134 -25.55 3.23 -2.73
C TYR A 134 -25.69 4.47 -3.61
N LYS A 135 -25.57 4.28 -4.93
CA LYS A 135 -25.96 5.34 -5.85
C LYS A 135 -27.47 5.47 -5.85
N ASP A 136 -27.98 6.53 -5.24
CA ASP A 136 -29.42 6.80 -5.17
C ASP A 136 -29.98 7.06 -6.58
N VAL A 137 -30.54 6.03 -7.22
CA VAL A 137 -31.15 6.12 -8.57
C VAL A 137 -32.43 6.98 -8.55
N SER A 138 -32.94 7.34 -7.37
CA SER A 138 -34.19 8.08 -7.17
C SER A 138 -34.13 9.55 -7.63
N LYS A 139 -32.96 10.16 -7.81
CA LYS A 139 -32.82 11.55 -8.29
C LYS A 139 -32.55 11.71 -9.80
N SER A 140 -32.39 10.62 -10.55
CA SER A 140 -32.09 10.68 -11.99
C SER A 140 -33.32 10.76 -12.90
N LYS A 141 -34.55 10.60 -12.37
CA LYS A 141 -35.79 10.60 -13.17
C LYS A 141 -36.62 11.89 -13.07
N ALA A 142 -36.06 12.95 -12.49
CA ALA A 142 -36.69 14.27 -12.41
C ALA A 142 -35.81 15.30 -13.12
N ASN A 143 -35.70 15.19 -14.44
CA ASN A 143 -35.39 16.27 -15.37
C ASN A 143 -35.87 15.87 -16.76
#